data_AF-A0A3D2SYB0-F1
#
_entry.id   AF-A0A3D2SYB0-F1
#
_cell.length_a   1.000
_cell.length_b   1.000
_cell.length_c   1.000
_cell.angle_alpha   90.00
_cell.angle_beta   90.00
_cell.angle_gamma   90.00
#
_symmetry.space_group_name_H-M   'P 1'
#
loop_
_entity.id
_entity.type
_entity.pdbx_description
1 polymer ?
#
loop_
_entity_poly.entity_id
_entity_poly.type
_entity_poly.pdbx_seq_one_letter_code
_entity_poly.pdbx_strand_id
1 'polypeptide(L)'
;IQSGDPIPWVRIYKVADHVHFPHMRHLNAGLECQQCHGEVQELQVLDSRDPAWGGDNMGWCVECHRQPDDTGKAQASTDCTVCHY
;
A
#
# COMPACT_ATOMS: atom_id res chain seq x y z
N ILE A 1 10.15 -25.18 -14.30
CA ILE A 1 11.15 -24.55 -13.40
C ILE A 1 12.15 -25.65 -13.07
N GLN A 2 13.39 -25.56 -13.54
CA GLN A 2 14.42 -26.55 -13.17
C GLN A 2 14.93 -26.23 -11.76
N SER A 3 15.47 -27.24 -11.07
CA SER A 3 16.10 -27.04 -9.76
C SER A 3 17.30 -26.10 -9.91
N GLY A 4 17.21 -24.90 -9.35
CA GLY A 4 18.24 -23.84 -9.42
C GLY A 4 17.83 -22.57 -10.16
N ASP A 5 16.74 -22.59 -10.94
CA ASP A 5 16.22 -21.38 -11.57
C ASP A 5 15.58 -20.44 -10.53
N PRO A 6 15.84 -19.12 -10.57
CA PRO A 6 15.18 -18.17 -9.69
C PRO A 6 13.67 -18.14 -9.97
N ILE A 7 12.88 -17.96 -8.91
CA ILE A 7 11.43 -17.79 -9.04
C ILE A 7 11.18 -16.52 -9.87
N PRO A 8 10.42 -16.59 -10.97
CA PRO A 8 10.11 -15.43 -11.80
C PRO A 8 9.02 -14.60 -11.12
N TRP A 9 9.39 -13.84 -10.10
CA TRP A 9 8.48 -12.99 -9.34
C TRP A 9 7.77 -11.97 -10.22
N VAL A 10 6.44 -11.97 -10.16
CA VAL A 10 5.60 -10.94 -10.78
C VAL A 10 5.11 -10.01 -9.69
N ARG A 11 5.28 -8.70 -9.89
CA ARG A 11 4.83 -7.70 -8.93
C ARG A 11 3.33 -7.45 -9.08
N ILE A 12 2.56 -7.84 -8.06
CA ILE A 12 1.09 -7.69 -8.04
C ILE A 12 0.70 -6.28 -7.57
N TYR A 13 1.20 -5.87 -6.40
CA TYR A 13 0.96 -4.53 -5.84
C TYR A 13 1.99 -3.55 -6.41
N LYS A 14 1.52 -2.67 -7.30
CA LYS A 14 2.34 -1.64 -7.94
C LYS A 14 1.54 -0.33 -7.99
N VAL A 15 2.10 0.70 -7.35
CA VAL A 15 1.66 2.09 -7.50
C VAL A 15 2.22 2.66 -8.81
N ALA A 16 1.70 3.80 -9.27
CA ALA A 16 2.25 4.48 -10.45
C ALA A 16 3.75 4.78 -10.30
N ASP A 17 4.51 4.75 -11.40
CA ASP A 17 5.98 4.84 -11.36
C ASP A 17 6.52 6.18 -10.81
N HIS A 18 5.70 7.23 -10.83
CA HIS A 18 6.00 8.56 -10.29
C HIS A 18 5.47 8.74 -8.85
N VAL A 19 5.07 7.66 -8.17
CA VAL A 19 4.61 7.65 -6.78
C VAL A 19 5.60 6.87 -5.93
N HIS A 20 6.02 7.47 -4.82
CA HIS A 20 6.92 6.86 -3.85
C HIS A 20 6.11 6.41 -2.64
N PHE A 21 6.09 5.09 -2.41
CA PHE A 21 5.35 4.47 -1.32
C PHE A 21 6.28 3.74 -0.34
N PRO A 22 6.88 4.43 0.65
CA PRO A 22 7.67 3.79 1.68
C PRO A 22 6.78 3.13 2.74
N HIS A 23 6.81 1.79 2.83
CA HIS A 23 6.05 1.02 3.83
C HIS A 23 6.32 1.51 5.27
N MET A 24 7.56 1.85 5.59
CA MET A 24 7.95 2.28 6.95
C MET A 24 7.14 3.47 7.47
N ARG A 25 6.72 4.41 6.62
CA ARG A 25 5.91 5.55 7.07
C ARG A 25 4.53 5.11 7.57
N HIS A 26 3.94 4.13 6.89
CA HIS A 26 2.61 3.60 7.17
C HIS A 26 2.63 2.67 8.39
N LEU A 27 3.65 1.81 8.48
CA LEU A 27 3.86 0.96 9.66
C LEU A 27 4.12 1.79 10.93
N ASN A 28 4.90 2.87 10.83
CA ASN A 28 5.16 3.77 11.97
C ASN A 28 3.91 4.56 12.39
N ALA A 29 2.92 4.70 11.51
CA ALA A 29 1.62 5.28 11.83
C ALA A 29 0.67 4.28 12.50
N GLY A 30 1.11 3.03 12.72
CA GLY A 30 0.31 1.99 13.37
C GLY A 30 -0.67 1.29 12.45
N LEU A 31 -0.47 1.37 11.12
CA LEU A 31 -1.31 0.64 10.16
C LEU A 31 -0.85 -0.82 10.05
N GLU A 32 -1.82 -1.72 10.12
CA GLU A 32 -1.64 -3.16 9.91
C GLU A 32 -1.61 -3.51 8.42
N CYS A 33 -0.90 -4.58 8.07
CA CYS A 33 -0.75 -5.05 6.69
C CYS A 33 -2.11 -5.28 6.00
N GLN A 34 -3.05 -5.86 6.76
CA GLN A 34 -4.37 -6.28 6.32
C GLN A 34 -5.24 -5.09 5.87
N GLN A 35 -5.00 -3.89 6.42
CA GLN A 35 -5.77 -2.70 6.04
C GLN A 35 -5.57 -2.30 4.57
N CYS A 36 -4.45 -2.70 3.95
CA CYS A 36 -4.13 -2.40 2.56
C CYS A 36 -4.06 -3.65 1.68
N HIS A 37 -3.68 -4.79 2.25
CA HIS A 37 -3.41 -6.02 1.50
C HIS A 37 -4.44 -7.13 1.72
N GLY A 38 -5.37 -6.99 2.67
CA GLY A 38 -6.25 -8.09 3.08
C GLY A 38 -5.49 -9.21 3.81
N GLU A 39 -6.11 -10.38 3.91
CA GLU A 39 -5.59 -11.54 4.68
C GLU A 39 -4.52 -12.32 3.90
N VAL A 40 -3.49 -11.62 3.40
CA VAL A 40 -2.43 -12.22 2.56
C VAL A 40 -1.65 -13.33 3.25
N GLN A 41 -1.62 -13.36 4.58
CA GLN A 41 -0.96 -14.42 5.34
C GLN A 41 -1.66 -15.78 5.21
N GLU A 42 -2.92 -15.81 4.77
CA GLU A 42 -3.66 -17.05 4.52
C GLU A 42 -3.40 -17.60 3.10
N LEU A 43 -2.78 -16.79 2.24
CA LEU A 43 -2.55 -17.11 0.84
C LEU A 43 -1.16 -17.73 0.64
N GLN A 44 -1.12 -18.96 0.07
CA GLN A 44 0.14 -19.59 -0.33
C GLN A 44 0.75 -18.92 -1.56
N VAL A 45 -0.09 -18.40 -2.45
CA VAL A 45 0.28 -17.68 -3.67
C VAL A 45 -0.68 -16.52 -3.83
N LEU A 46 -0.12 -15.32 -4.04
CA LEU A 46 -0.88 -14.16 -4.49
C LEU A 46 -0.96 -14.22 -6.01
N ASP A 47 -2.18 -14.21 -6.57
CA ASP A 47 -2.43 -14.21 -8.01
C ASP A 47 -3.08 -12.91 -8.52
N SER A 48 -3.68 -12.14 -7.61
CA SER A 48 -4.41 -10.93 -7.88
C SER A 48 -4.31 -9.97 -6.68
N ARG A 49 -4.73 -8.72 -6.89
CA ARG A 49 -4.75 -7.69 -5.85
C ARG A 49 -6.02 -7.87 -5.01
N ASP A 50 -5.87 -7.84 -3.70
CA ASP A 50 -7.01 -7.82 -2.78
C ASP A 50 -7.91 -6.59 -3.02
N PRO A 51 -9.25 -6.68 -2.91
CA PRO A 51 -10.16 -5.54 -3.04
C PRO A 51 -9.87 -4.38 -2.07
N ALA A 52 -9.25 -4.64 -0.91
CA ALA A 52 -8.81 -3.62 0.04
C ALA A 52 -7.69 -2.73 -0.53
N TRP A 53 -6.97 -3.21 -1.55
CA TRP A 53 -5.91 -2.46 -2.17
C TRP A 53 -6.48 -1.41 -3.12
N GLY A 54 -6.30 -0.13 -2.77
CA GLY A 54 -6.62 1.00 -3.65
C GLY A 54 -5.40 1.71 -4.24
N GLY A 55 -4.22 1.10 -4.19
CA GLY A 55 -2.93 1.74 -4.48
C GLY A 55 -2.69 2.17 -5.94
N ASP A 56 -3.57 1.82 -6.89
CA ASP A 56 -3.57 2.41 -8.24
C ASP A 56 -4.35 3.72 -8.34
N ASN A 57 -5.10 4.09 -7.30
CA ASN A 57 -5.93 5.28 -7.29
C ASN A 57 -5.47 6.28 -6.21
N MET A 58 -5.02 7.46 -6.65
CA MET A 58 -4.68 8.59 -5.76
C MET A 58 -5.81 8.91 -4.78
N GLY A 59 -7.07 8.81 -5.22
CA GLY A 59 -8.25 9.11 -4.39
C GLY A 59 -8.34 8.23 -3.15
N TRP A 60 -7.99 6.95 -3.25
CA TRP A 60 -7.98 6.04 -2.10
C TRP A 60 -6.94 6.46 -1.05
N CYS A 61 -5.72 6.79 -1.50
CA CYS A 61 -4.65 7.26 -0.62
C CYS A 61 -5.05 8.56 0.08
N VAL A 62 -5.54 9.55 -0.68
CA VAL A 62 -5.89 10.87 -0.16
C VAL A 62 -7.09 10.80 0.78
N GLU A 63 -8.07 9.94 0.51
CA GLU A 63 -9.21 9.74 1.41
C GLU A 63 -8.76 9.20 2.76
N CYS A 64 -7.87 8.20 2.77
CA CYS A 64 -7.27 7.72 4.01
C CYS A 64 -6.49 8.83 4.73
N HIS A 65 -5.68 9.61 4.01
CA HIS A 65 -4.88 10.69 4.61
C HIS A 65 -5.71 11.85 5.18
N ARG A 66 -6.95 12.03 4.71
CA ARG A 66 -7.88 13.05 5.22
C ARG A 66 -8.56 12.66 6.53
N GLN A 67 -8.47 11.40 6.94
CA GLN A 67 -9.11 10.94 8.17
C GLN A 67 -8.47 11.62 9.39
N PRO A 68 -9.24 12.38 10.18
CA PRO A 68 -8.74 12.98 11.40
C PRO A 68 -8.63 11.94 12.52
N ASP A 69 -7.90 12.29 13.58
CA ASP A 69 -8.01 11.59 14.86
C ASP A 69 -9.33 11.93 15.59
N ASP A 70 -9.53 11.34 16.77
CA ASP A 70 -10.71 11.54 17.62
C ASP A 70 -10.91 13.01 18.07
N THR A 71 -9.89 13.85 17.92
CA THR A 71 -9.94 15.28 18.23
C THR A 71 -10.19 16.17 17.02
N GLY A 72 -10.32 15.58 15.83
CA GLY A 72 -10.50 16.30 14.57
C GLY A 72 -9.19 16.76 13.93
N LYS A 73 -8.03 16.32 14.42
CA LYS A 73 -6.72 16.73 13.89
C LYS A 73 -6.28 15.83 12.74
N ALA A 74 -5.82 16.43 11.64
CA ALA A 74 -5.25 15.70 10.51
C ALA A 74 -3.98 14.93 10.90
N GLN A 75 -3.87 13.68 10.46
CA GLN A 75 -2.78 12.78 10.85
C GLN A 75 -1.73 12.57 9.73
N ALA A 76 -2.10 12.79 8.47
CA ALA A 76 -1.22 12.58 7.32
C ALA A 76 -1.27 13.77 6.36
N SER A 77 -0.18 13.95 5.60
CA SER A 77 -0.10 15.03 4.61
C SER A 77 -0.88 14.67 3.35
N THR A 78 -1.62 15.63 2.81
CA THR A 78 -2.23 15.56 1.46
C THR A 78 -1.47 16.41 0.44
N ASP A 79 -0.25 16.86 0.78
CA ASP A 79 0.61 17.60 -0.13
C ASP A 79 1.16 16.67 -1.23
N CYS A 80 1.02 17.10 -2.48
CA CYS A 80 1.42 16.32 -3.65
C CYS A 80 2.88 15.87 -3.61
N THR A 81 3.77 16.72 -3.09
CA THR A 81 5.22 16.50 -3.10
C THR A 81 5.67 15.44 -2.09
N VAL A 82 4.82 15.07 -1.14
CA VAL A 82 5.12 14.01 -0.18
C VAL A 82 5.08 12.62 -0.83
N CYS A 83 4.36 12.50 -1.95
CA CYS A 83 4.20 11.25 -2.71
C CYS A 83 4.95 11.27 -4.05
N HIS A 84 5.16 12.44 -4.65
CA HIS A 84 5.71 12.59 -6.01
C HIS A 84 7.03 13.37 -6.00
N TYR A 85 8.15 12.71 -5.69
CA TYR A 85 9.47 13.35 -5.54
C TYR A 85 10.63 12.54 -6.11
#